data_AF-A0AAP0S6X0-F1
#
_entry.id   AF-A0AAP0S6X0-F1
#
_cell.length_a   1.000
_cell.length_b   1.000
_cell.length_c   1.000
_cell.angle_alpha   90.00
_cell.angle_beta   90.00
_cell.angle_gamma   90.00
#
_symmetry.space_group_name_H-M   'P 1'
#
loop_
_entity.id
_entity.type
_entity.pdbx_description
1 polymer ?
#
loop_
_entity_poly.entity_id
_entity_poly.type
_entity_poly.pdbx_seq_one_letter_code
_entity_poly.pdbx_strand_id
1 'polypeptide(L)'
;MPISHPFLRKQAKRLKWVDEGFEMLVFSDNLHQFDDQKAEHLQRELCHADILVTVAVTNEESVKWVQTNSESIPNIICFDSSPNLTNKLGGSFIHCDTKGNIFGKVVRISQSEKTNESVEVVQTISEAWDLHNSDDIRFCLLIITNAYIKLVPILKNLRAKGFSTLSCMVKNFGPQILNCLLDPKCRKTLQRSNQCSPVDQVCNYRCIASYESPNSEAFSVCVLQKNNGLELDAKIPEKPYVPPMIKFQGRT
;
A
#
# COMPACT_ATOMS: atom_id res chain seq x y z
N MET A 1 4.28 22.19 11.20
CA MET A 1 5.01 22.87 10.10
C MET A 1 4.34 22.44 8.79
N PRO A 2 4.02 23.33 7.84
CA PRO A 2 3.40 22.91 6.59
C PRO A 2 4.49 22.28 5.71
N ILE A 3 4.61 20.96 5.80
CA ILE A 3 5.60 20.17 5.06
C ILE A 3 5.17 19.96 3.60
N SER A 4 3.96 20.37 3.20
CA SER A 4 3.25 19.77 2.06
C SER A 4 3.92 19.92 0.69
N HIS A 5 4.12 21.13 0.18
CA HIS A 5 4.36 21.28 -1.27
C HIS A 5 5.76 20.84 -1.77
N PRO A 6 6.89 21.25 -1.16
CA PRO A 6 8.23 20.80 -1.61
C PRO A 6 8.46 19.31 -1.38
N PHE A 7 7.91 18.79 -0.28
CA PHE A 7 7.96 17.37 0.07
C PHE A 7 7.21 16.53 -0.96
N LEU A 8 5.95 16.86 -1.26
CA LEU A 8 5.14 16.12 -2.25
C LEU A 8 5.77 16.15 -3.64
N ARG A 9 6.38 17.27 -4.06
CA ARG A 9 7.15 17.34 -5.32
C ARG A 9 8.36 16.38 -5.35
N LYS A 10 9.07 16.24 -4.22
CA LYS A 10 10.16 15.27 -4.10
C LYS A 10 9.64 13.84 -4.20
N GLN A 11 8.45 13.58 -3.65
CA GLN A 11 7.79 12.28 -3.70
C GLN A 11 7.33 11.89 -5.10
N ALA A 12 6.74 12.83 -5.86
CA ALA A 12 6.38 12.62 -7.26
C ALA A 12 7.55 12.10 -8.10
N LYS A 13 8.74 12.71 -7.94
CA LYS A 13 9.95 12.27 -8.64
C LYS A 13 10.38 10.85 -8.24
N ARG A 14 10.28 10.52 -6.95
CA ARG A 14 10.69 9.20 -6.41
C ARG A 14 9.72 8.08 -6.79
N LEU A 15 8.42 8.37 -6.95
CA LEU A 15 7.42 7.41 -7.42
C LEU A 15 7.67 7.01 -8.87
N LYS A 16 7.95 7.98 -9.73
CA LYS A 16 8.33 7.73 -11.13
C LYS A 16 9.59 6.86 -11.27
N TRP A 17 10.47 6.86 -10.25
CA TRP A 17 11.63 5.96 -10.19
C TRP A 17 11.29 4.53 -9.76
N VAL A 18 10.12 4.27 -9.16
CA VAL A 18 9.64 2.89 -8.88
C VAL A 18 9.18 2.23 -10.17
N ASP A 19 8.40 2.96 -10.95
CA ASP A 19 7.71 2.48 -12.14
C ASP A 19 7.39 3.71 -13.01
N GLU A 20 7.83 3.66 -14.26
CA GLU A 20 7.72 4.76 -15.23
C GLU A 20 6.26 5.06 -15.60
N GLY A 21 5.36 4.11 -15.36
CA GLY A 21 3.91 4.25 -15.55
C GLY A 21 3.19 4.96 -14.41
N PHE A 22 3.90 5.58 -13.47
CA PHE A 22 3.34 6.53 -12.51
C PHE A 22 3.63 7.97 -12.93
N GLU A 23 2.56 8.76 -13.03
CA GLU A 23 2.62 10.21 -13.16
C GLU A 23 1.94 10.84 -11.96
N MET A 24 2.62 11.80 -11.32
CA MET A 24 2.09 12.53 -10.18
C MET A 24 2.30 14.02 -10.40
N LEU A 25 1.20 14.74 -10.48
CA LEU A 25 1.17 16.20 -10.56
C LEU A 25 0.87 16.79 -9.18
N VAL A 26 1.58 17.86 -8.82
CA VAL A 26 1.47 18.50 -7.50
C VAL A 26 1.14 19.96 -7.68
N PHE A 27 0.01 20.36 -7.11
CA PHE A 27 -0.53 21.71 -7.12
C PHE A 27 -0.61 22.26 -5.69
N SER A 28 -0.54 23.58 -5.54
CA SER A 28 -0.80 24.27 -4.28
C SER A 28 -2.30 24.48 -4.07
N ASP A 29 -2.71 24.60 -2.81
CA ASP A 29 -4.09 24.83 -2.36
C ASP A 29 -4.63 26.25 -2.63
N ASN A 30 -3.79 27.16 -3.14
CA ASN A 30 -4.15 28.50 -3.65
C ASN A 30 -4.97 28.42 -4.96
N LEU A 31 -6.00 27.58 -4.98
CA LEU A 31 -6.85 27.31 -6.14
C LEU A 31 -7.57 28.58 -6.63
N HIS A 32 -7.90 29.51 -5.73
CA HIS A 32 -8.56 30.80 -6.04
C HIS A 32 -7.65 31.82 -6.71
N GLN A 33 -6.34 31.57 -6.72
CA GLN A 33 -5.35 32.44 -7.36
C GLN A 33 -4.89 31.90 -8.71
N PHE A 34 -5.43 30.76 -9.15
CA PHE A 34 -5.14 30.28 -10.51
C PHE A 34 -5.83 31.18 -11.52
N ASP A 35 -5.08 31.59 -12.54
CA ASP A 35 -5.70 32.16 -13.74
C ASP A 35 -6.50 31.06 -14.46
N ASP A 36 -7.49 31.48 -15.24
CA ASP A 36 -8.41 30.60 -15.99
C ASP A 36 -7.67 29.46 -16.72
N GLN A 37 -6.49 29.71 -17.30
CA GLN A 37 -5.69 28.69 -17.99
C GLN A 37 -5.14 27.60 -17.06
N LYS A 38 -4.70 27.96 -15.85
CA LYS A 38 -4.19 26.99 -14.86
C LYS A 38 -5.32 26.19 -14.25
N ALA A 39 -6.48 26.82 -14.04
CA ALA A 39 -7.67 26.15 -13.55
C ALA A 39 -8.20 25.14 -14.59
N GLU A 40 -8.27 25.52 -15.87
CA GLU A 40 -8.65 24.63 -16.98
C GLU A 40 -7.66 23.45 -17.13
N HIS A 41 -6.36 23.72 -17.01
CA HIS A 41 -5.34 22.67 -17.04
C HIS A 41 -5.56 21.67 -15.90
N LEU A 42 -5.71 22.15 -14.67
CA LEU A 42 -5.95 21.28 -13.50
C LEU A 42 -7.23 20.46 -13.67
N GLN A 43 -8.31 21.07 -14.14
CA GLN A 43 -9.57 20.38 -14.38
C GLN A 43 -9.42 19.25 -15.41
N ARG A 44 -8.69 19.50 -16.51
CA ARG A 44 -8.41 18.48 -17.53
C ARG A 44 -7.62 17.30 -16.95
N GLU A 45 -6.62 17.57 -16.13
CA GLU A 45 -5.81 16.53 -15.49
C GLU A 45 -6.65 15.72 -14.48
N LEU A 46 -7.52 16.38 -13.71
CA LEU A 46 -8.42 15.71 -12.77
C LEU A 46 -9.41 14.75 -13.48
N CYS A 47 -9.86 15.08 -14.69
CA CYS A 47 -10.73 14.19 -15.47
C CYS A 47 -10.06 12.85 -15.84
N HIS A 48 -8.73 12.81 -15.90
CA HIS A 48 -7.96 11.62 -16.25
C HIS A 48 -7.24 10.99 -15.04
N ALA A 49 -7.42 11.56 -13.85
CA ALA A 49 -6.72 11.12 -12.66
C ALA A 49 -7.33 9.85 -12.06
N ASP A 50 -6.49 8.86 -11.79
CA ASP A 50 -6.90 7.62 -11.10
C ASP A 50 -6.98 7.80 -9.57
N ILE A 51 -6.16 8.70 -9.01
CA ILE A 51 -6.08 9.02 -7.58
C ILE A 51 -5.96 10.54 -7.41
N LEU A 52 -6.79 11.11 -6.54
CA LEU A 52 -6.63 12.45 -6.00
C LEU A 52 -6.16 12.37 -4.55
N VAL A 53 -5.07 13.06 -4.23
CA VAL A 53 -4.57 13.20 -2.86
C VAL A 53 -4.67 14.68 -2.45
N THR A 54 -5.46 14.97 -1.43
CA THR A 54 -5.56 16.30 -0.83
C THR A 54 -4.81 16.33 0.49
N VAL A 55 -4.00 17.37 0.70
CA VAL A 55 -3.16 17.51 1.89
C VAL A 55 -3.32 18.92 2.43
N ALA A 56 -3.70 19.04 3.70
CA ALA A 56 -3.85 20.32 4.40
C ALA A 56 -4.81 21.33 3.73
N VAL A 57 -5.78 20.86 2.94
CA VAL A 57 -6.76 21.74 2.27
C VAL A 57 -7.86 22.14 3.25
N THR A 58 -7.74 23.34 3.80
CA THR A 58 -8.65 23.85 4.85
C THR A 58 -9.46 25.07 4.42
N ASN A 59 -9.02 25.80 3.38
CA ASN A 59 -9.74 26.94 2.82
C ASN A 59 -11.09 26.49 2.24
N GLU A 60 -12.19 27.10 2.67
CA GLU A 60 -13.55 26.74 2.26
C GLU A 60 -13.80 26.83 0.75
N GLU A 61 -13.26 27.87 0.10
CA GLU A 61 -13.38 28.03 -1.34
C GLU A 61 -12.62 26.88 -2.04
N SER A 62 -11.45 26.48 -1.53
CA SER A 62 -10.63 25.41 -2.12
C SER A 62 -11.31 24.06 -1.93
N VAL A 63 -11.92 23.84 -0.77
CA VAL A 63 -12.73 22.66 -0.46
C VAL A 63 -13.90 22.54 -1.44
N LYS A 64 -14.68 23.61 -1.65
CA LYS A 64 -15.80 23.62 -2.60
C LYS A 64 -15.34 23.33 -4.03
N TRP A 65 -14.23 23.94 -4.44
CA TRP A 65 -13.67 23.73 -5.76
C TRP A 65 -13.27 22.26 -5.98
N VAL A 66 -12.58 21.67 -5.00
CA VAL A 66 -12.17 20.25 -5.05
C VAL A 66 -13.38 19.34 -5.09
N GLN A 67 -14.40 19.56 -4.25
CA GLN A 67 -15.63 18.76 -4.25
C GLN A 67 -16.32 18.77 -5.62
N THR A 68 -16.39 19.95 -6.25
CA THR A 68 -17.06 20.12 -7.55
C THR A 68 -16.30 19.42 -8.69
N ASN A 69 -14.97 19.41 -8.65
CA ASN A 69 -14.13 18.94 -9.76
C ASN A 69 -13.57 17.53 -9.57
N SER A 70 -13.87 16.85 -8.46
CA SER A 70 -13.33 15.51 -8.14
C SER A 70 -14.34 14.38 -8.23
N GLU A 71 -15.60 14.66 -8.60
CA GLU A 71 -16.68 13.67 -8.60
C GLU A 71 -16.39 12.43 -9.46
N SER A 72 -15.76 12.64 -10.62
CA SER A 72 -15.38 11.57 -11.56
C SER A 72 -14.27 10.66 -11.07
N ILE A 73 -13.49 11.10 -10.07
CA ILE A 73 -12.29 10.38 -9.61
C ILE A 73 -12.73 9.23 -8.69
N PRO A 74 -12.32 7.98 -8.98
CA PRO A 74 -12.75 6.82 -8.20
C PRO A 74 -12.04 6.70 -6.84
N ASN A 75 -10.83 7.26 -6.71
CA ASN A 75 -10.02 7.20 -5.50
C ASN A 75 -9.61 8.61 -5.04
N ILE A 76 -10.10 9.05 -3.89
CA ILE A 76 -9.81 10.35 -3.26
C ILE A 76 -9.34 10.09 -1.83
N ILE A 77 -8.20 10.65 -1.47
CA ILE A 77 -7.62 10.52 -0.12
C ILE A 77 -7.29 11.90 0.43
N CYS A 78 -7.73 12.13 1.66
CA CYS A 78 -7.65 13.42 2.33
C CYS A 78 -6.81 13.28 3.59
N PHE A 79 -5.69 13.99 3.63
CA PHE A 79 -4.80 14.10 4.79
C PHE A 79 -4.84 15.51 5.37
N ASP A 80 -4.97 15.63 6.69
CA ASP A 80 -4.98 16.91 7.43
C ASP A 80 -5.90 17.99 6.81
N SER A 81 -6.92 17.58 6.06
CA SER A 81 -7.79 18.47 5.27
C SER A 81 -9.13 18.67 5.96
N SER A 82 -9.93 19.61 5.45
CA SER A 82 -11.26 19.90 5.98
C SER A 82 -12.13 18.65 6.10
N PRO A 83 -12.92 18.48 7.17
CA PRO A 83 -13.82 17.33 7.35
C PRO A 83 -14.90 17.24 6.26
N ASN A 84 -15.14 18.32 5.52
CA ASN A 84 -16.05 18.33 4.38
C ASN A 84 -15.49 17.55 3.17
N LEU A 85 -14.18 17.29 3.12
CA LEU A 85 -13.55 16.44 2.12
C LEU A 85 -13.54 14.99 2.60
N THR A 86 -14.33 14.15 1.94
CA THR A 86 -14.46 12.74 2.29
C THR A 86 -13.54 11.86 1.46
N ASN A 87 -13.00 10.83 2.10
CA ASN A 87 -12.24 9.80 1.41
C ASN A 87 -13.18 8.99 0.50
N LYS A 88 -12.68 8.58 -0.67
CA LYS A 88 -13.39 7.73 -1.63
C LYS A 88 -12.41 6.68 -2.13
N LEU A 89 -12.76 5.40 -2.13
CA LEU A 89 -11.93 4.36 -2.74
C LEU A 89 -12.80 3.42 -3.56
N GLY A 90 -12.33 3.04 -4.75
CA GLY A 90 -13.07 2.16 -5.66
C GLY A 90 -14.46 2.70 -6.02
N GLY A 91 -14.64 4.03 -6.03
CA GLY A 91 -15.92 4.68 -6.32
C GLY A 91 -16.84 4.88 -5.11
N SER A 92 -16.53 4.30 -3.94
CA SER A 92 -17.38 4.38 -2.74
C SER A 92 -16.83 5.39 -1.75
N PHE A 93 -17.69 6.26 -1.23
CA PHE A 93 -17.32 7.18 -0.14
C PHE A 93 -17.12 6.42 1.17
N ILE A 94 -16.09 6.80 1.90
CA ILE A 94 -15.69 6.18 3.16
C ILE A 94 -16.01 7.17 4.27
N HIS A 95 -16.99 6.80 5.09
CA HIS A 95 -17.27 7.54 6.32
C HIS A 95 -16.39 6.99 7.42
N CYS A 96 -15.28 7.66 7.70
CA CYS A 96 -14.54 7.43 8.92
C CYS A 96 -15.15 8.34 9.99
N ASP A 97 -16.00 7.80 10.85
CA ASP A 97 -16.37 8.50 12.08
C ASP A 97 -15.07 8.84 12.83
N THR A 98 -14.81 10.13 13.00
CA THR A 98 -13.68 10.67 13.76
C THR A 98 -13.67 10.03 15.15
N LYS A 99 -12.77 9.06 15.36
CA LYS A 99 -12.45 8.55 16.69
C LYS A 99 -11.71 9.63 17.48
N GLY A 100 -12.48 10.51 18.10
CA GLY A 100 -12.15 10.95 19.44
C GLY A 100 -12.34 9.76 20.40
N ASN A 101 -11.28 9.36 21.09
CA ASN A 101 -11.24 8.40 22.19
C ASN A 101 -11.65 6.93 21.91
N ILE A 102 -10.66 6.05 21.94
CA ILE A 102 -10.54 4.88 22.84
C ILE A 102 -11.90 4.24 23.26
N PHE A 103 -12.20 3.04 22.73
CA PHE A 103 -13.29 2.12 23.16
C PHE A 103 -14.76 2.36 22.70
N GLY A 104 -15.02 2.65 21.42
CA GLY A 104 -16.38 2.62 20.85
C GLY A 104 -16.76 1.29 20.21
N LYS A 105 -17.73 0.58 20.78
CA LYS A 105 -18.38 -0.65 20.28
C LYS A 105 -18.74 -0.59 18.80
N VAL A 106 -18.44 -1.68 18.10
CA VAL A 106 -18.98 -2.03 16.78
C VAL A 106 -20.51 -2.03 16.83
N VAL A 107 -21.15 -1.05 16.18
CA VAL A 107 -22.57 -1.13 15.81
C VAL A 107 -22.63 -1.71 14.41
N ARG A 108 -23.10 -2.94 14.38
CA ARG A 108 -23.32 -3.80 13.22
C ARG A 108 -24.50 -3.24 12.42
N ILE A 109 -24.24 -2.57 11.30
CA ILE A 109 -25.24 -2.33 10.25
C ILE A 109 -24.73 -2.96 8.96
N SER A 110 -25.54 -3.88 8.47
CA SER A 110 -25.34 -4.80 7.38
C SER A 110 -25.13 -4.11 6.03
N GLN A 111 -23.89 -3.81 5.64
CA GLN A 111 -23.49 -3.62 4.23
C GLN A 111 -22.04 -4.09 3.98
N SER A 112 -21.93 -5.25 3.29
CA SER A 112 -20.82 -5.71 2.44
C SER A 112 -19.39 -5.70 3.03
N GLU A 113 -18.74 -6.87 3.07
CA GLU A 113 -17.32 -7.07 3.41
C GLU A 113 -16.35 -6.07 2.73
N LYS A 114 -16.69 -5.55 1.53
CA LYS A 114 -15.91 -4.54 0.81
C LYS A 114 -15.80 -3.18 1.51
N THR A 115 -16.80 -2.78 2.31
CA THR A 115 -16.78 -1.50 3.02
C THR A 115 -15.76 -1.54 4.16
N ASN A 116 -15.68 -2.66 4.90
CA ASN A 116 -14.72 -2.86 5.98
C ASN A 116 -13.27 -2.83 5.46
N GLU A 117 -12.96 -3.49 4.35
CA GLU A 117 -11.61 -3.50 3.78
C GLU A 117 -11.15 -2.09 3.37
N SER A 118 -12.03 -1.31 2.72
CA SER A 118 -11.71 0.06 2.31
C SER A 118 -11.49 1.00 3.50
N VAL A 119 -12.23 0.81 4.59
CA VAL A 119 -12.06 1.56 5.84
C VAL A 119 -10.72 1.21 6.50
N GLU A 120 -10.36 -0.07 6.56
CA GLU A 120 -9.05 -0.51 7.09
C GLU A 120 -7.89 0.07 6.28
N VAL A 121 -8.02 0.10 4.95
CA VAL A 121 -7.02 0.70 4.05
C VAL A 121 -6.86 2.18 4.35
N VAL A 122 -7.94 2.98 4.42
CA VAL A 122 -7.86 4.41 4.75
C VAL A 122 -7.26 4.62 6.13
N GLN A 123 -7.70 3.87 7.15
CA GLN A 123 -7.17 3.99 8.51
C GLN A 123 -5.66 3.73 8.55
N THR A 124 -5.22 2.68 7.86
CA THR A 124 -3.81 2.30 7.78
C THR A 124 -2.97 3.38 7.08
N ILE A 125 -3.52 3.96 6.01
CA ILE A 125 -2.87 5.02 5.24
C ILE A 125 -2.77 6.31 6.07
N SER A 126 -3.81 6.65 6.85
CA SER A 126 -3.78 7.78 7.77
C SER A 126 -2.75 7.58 8.89
N GLU A 127 -2.70 6.38 9.50
CA GLU A 127 -1.69 6.06 10.52
C GLU A 127 -0.26 6.16 9.94
N ALA A 128 -0.06 5.71 8.70
CA ALA A 128 1.22 5.83 7.99
C ALA A 128 1.58 7.28 7.63
N TRP A 129 0.59 8.14 7.38
CA TRP A 129 0.79 9.57 7.15
C TRP A 129 1.26 10.30 8.41
N ASP A 130 0.71 9.95 9.57
CA ASP A 130 1.06 10.54 10.88
C ASP A 130 2.52 10.27 11.28
N LEU A 131 3.14 9.22 10.73
CA LEU A 131 4.56 8.93 10.93
C LEU A 131 5.48 9.93 10.20
N HIS A 132 4.92 10.81 9.37
CA HIS A 132 5.62 11.88 8.63
C HIS A 132 6.84 11.40 7.84
N ASN A 133 6.80 10.15 7.39
CA ASN A 133 7.87 9.52 6.66
C ASN A 133 7.54 9.45 5.17
N SER A 134 8.45 9.95 4.34
CA SER A 134 8.35 9.88 2.88
C SER A 134 8.19 8.46 2.34
N ASP A 135 8.75 7.49 3.04
CA ASP A 135 8.76 6.11 2.61
C ASP A 135 7.38 5.47 2.84
N ASP A 136 6.73 5.79 3.96
CA ASP A 136 5.40 5.28 4.29
C ASP A 136 4.33 5.82 3.33
N ILE A 137 4.38 7.11 2.96
CA ILE A 137 3.46 7.72 1.98
C ILE A 137 3.61 7.07 0.59
N ARG A 138 4.85 6.80 0.19
CA ARG A 138 5.12 6.11 -1.08
C ARG A 138 4.54 4.70 -1.06
N PHE A 139 4.68 3.99 0.05
CA PHE A 139 4.14 2.65 0.20
C PHE A 139 2.60 2.64 0.18
N CYS A 140 1.96 3.60 0.85
CA CYS A 140 0.51 3.80 0.80
C CYS A 140 0.00 3.96 -0.63
N LEU A 141 0.65 4.81 -1.44
CA LEU A 141 0.26 5.03 -2.84
C LEU A 141 0.39 3.78 -3.71
N LEU A 142 1.45 3.00 -3.50
CA LEU A 142 1.62 1.72 -4.20
C LEU A 142 0.48 0.74 -3.82
N ILE A 143 0.08 0.73 -2.56
CA ILE A 143 -1.01 -0.11 -2.06
C ILE A 143 -2.35 0.28 -2.71
N ILE A 144 -2.72 1.55 -2.67
CA ILE A 144 -3.97 2.04 -3.28
C ILE A 144 -4.00 1.73 -4.78
N THR A 145 -2.86 1.89 -5.45
CA THR A 145 -2.75 1.56 -6.87
C THR A 145 -2.98 0.08 -7.12
N ASN A 146 -2.29 -0.79 -6.36
CA ASN A 146 -2.42 -2.25 -6.48
C ASN A 146 -3.84 -2.74 -6.18
N ALA A 147 -4.51 -2.04 -5.28
CA ALA A 147 -5.83 -2.34 -4.77
C ALA A 147 -6.96 -2.00 -5.75
N TYR A 148 -6.94 -0.77 -6.28
CA TYR A 148 -8.11 -0.17 -6.92
C TYR A 148 -7.88 0.21 -8.38
N ILE A 149 -6.64 0.18 -8.88
CA ILE A 149 -6.30 0.67 -10.22
C ILE A 149 -5.69 -0.44 -11.05
N LYS A 150 -4.45 -0.84 -10.71
CA LYS A 150 -3.70 -1.85 -11.45
C LYS A 150 -2.74 -2.56 -10.52
N LEU A 151 -2.59 -3.87 -10.72
CA LEU A 151 -1.60 -4.66 -10.01
C LEU A 151 -0.22 -4.04 -10.17
N VAL A 152 0.44 -3.72 -9.06
CA VAL A 152 1.78 -3.15 -9.08
C VAL A 152 2.78 -4.30 -9.04
N PRO A 153 3.61 -4.50 -10.09
CA PRO A 153 4.49 -5.67 -10.19
C PRO A 153 5.44 -5.83 -9.00
N ILE A 154 5.87 -4.73 -8.40
CA ILE A 154 6.75 -4.75 -7.22
C ILE A 154 6.04 -5.34 -5.99
N LEU A 155 4.73 -5.10 -5.85
CA LEU A 155 3.90 -5.60 -4.76
C LEU A 155 3.39 -7.02 -5.00
N LYS A 156 3.32 -7.48 -6.26
CA LYS A 156 3.02 -8.89 -6.59
C LYS A 156 4.00 -9.86 -5.91
N ASN A 157 5.20 -9.40 -5.57
CA ASN A 157 6.19 -10.20 -4.88
C ASN A 157 5.96 -10.27 -3.35
N LEU A 158 5.11 -9.42 -2.81
CA LEU A 158 4.58 -9.58 -1.47
C LEU A 158 3.43 -10.58 -1.63
N ARG A 159 3.56 -11.81 -1.11
CA ARG A 159 2.53 -12.87 -1.19
C ARG A 159 1.23 -12.52 -0.42
N ALA A 160 0.88 -11.25 -0.30
CA ALA A 160 -0.26 -10.74 0.42
C ALA A 160 -1.56 -11.25 -0.20
N LYS A 161 -2.37 -11.97 0.58
CA LYS A 161 -3.64 -12.56 0.15
C LYS A 161 -4.82 -11.65 0.51
N GLY A 162 -4.74 -10.37 0.13
CA GLY A 162 -5.83 -9.40 0.33
C GLY A 162 -5.45 -8.22 1.21
N PHE A 163 -6.47 -7.42 1.54
CA PHE A 163 -6.32 -6.11 2.17
C PHE A 163 -5.96 -6.17 3.64
N SER A 164 -6.49 -7.14 4.39
CA SER A 164 -6.15 -7.36 5.80
C SER A 164 -4.65 -7.67 5.96
N THR A 165 -4.11 -8.54 5.11
CA THR A 165 -2.67 -8.84 5.04
C THR A 165 -1.86 -7.59 4.70
N LEU A 166 -2.31 -6.81 3.71
CA LEU A 166 -1.61 -5.61 3.26
C LEU A 166 -1.65 -4.49 4.31
N SER A 167 -2.78 -4.33 5.01
CA SER A 167 -2.94 -3.41 6.14
C SER A 167 -2.03 -3.79 7.30
N CYS A 168 -2.02 -5.09 7.67
CA CYS A 168 -1.09 -5.62 8.66
C CYS A 168 0.35 -5.30 8.26
N MET A 169 0.72 -5.56 7.00
CA MET A 169 2.02 -5.27 6.40
C MET A 169 2.47 -3.82 6.54
N VAL A 170 1.58 -2.85 6.33
CA VAL A 170 1.91 -1.43 6.54
C VAL A 170 2.11 -1.13 8.03
N LYS A 171 1.12 -1.52 8.85
CA LYS A 171 1.05 -1.15 10.27
C LYS A 171 2.27 -1.65 11.05
N ASN A 172 2.69 -2.89 10.79
CA ASN A 172 3.75 -3.52 11.58
C ASN A 172 5.09 -3.65 10.83
N PHE A 173 5.13 -3.42 9.52
CA PHE A 173 6.27 -3.80 8.67
C PHE A 173 6.59 -2.78 7.56
N GLY A 174 5.90 -1.65 7.47
CA GLY A 174 6.00 -0.67 6.36
C GLY A 174 7.44 -0.27 6.01
N PRO A 175 8.26 0.19 6.98
CA PRO A 175 9.64 0.56 6.73
C PRO A 175 10.52 -0.61 6.24
N GLN A 176 10.36 -1.81 6.80
CA GLN A 176 11.14 -3.00 6.42
C GLN A 176 10.77 -3.48 5.02
N ILE A 177 9.48 -3.43 4.66
CA ILE A 177 9.00 -3.74 3.32
C ILE A 177 9.59 -2.74 2.33
N LEU A 178 9.46 -1.44 2.58
CA LEU A 178 9.96 -0.45 1.64
C LEU A 178 11.49 -0.49 1.51
N ASN A 179 12.22 -0.62 2.61
CA ASN A 179 13.68 -0.77 2.57
C ASN A 179 14.10 -1.97 1.73
N CYS A 180 13.36 -3.08 1.83
CA CYS A 180 13.56 -4.23 0.95
C CYS A 180 13.22 -3.93 -0.51
N LEU A 181 12.11 -3.22 -0.78
CA LEU A 181 11.73 -2.85 -2.14
C LEU A 181 12.72 -1.84 -2.77
N LEU A 182 13.43 -1.05 -1.98
CA LEU A 182 14.44 -0.11 -2.47
C LEU A 182 15.81 -0.77 -2.65
N ASP A 183 16.11 -1.82 -1.90
CA ASP A 183 17.33 -2.61 -2.05
C ASP A 183 17.25 -3.52 -3.30
N PRO A 184 18.15 -3.34 -4.30
CA PRO A 184 18.20 -4.21 -5.48
C PRO A 184 18.42 -5.69 -5.14
N LYS A 185 19.16 -6.01 -4.07
CA LYS A 185 19.38 -7.40 -3.65
C LYS A 185 18.12 -7.97 -3.05
N CYS A 186 17.53 -7.26 -2.08
CA CYS A 186 16.27 -7.70 -1.47
C CYS A 186 15.13 -7.85 -2.48
N ARG A 187 15.00 -6.94 -3.47
CA ARG A 187 14.06 -7.11 -4.59
C ARG A 187 14.29 -8.40 -5.37
N LYS A 188 15.54 -8.74 -5.70
CA LYS A 188 15.86 -9.99 -6.40
C LYS A 188 15.52 -11.20 -5.53
N THR A 189 15.76 -11.13 -4.22
CA THR A 189 15.35 -12.16 -3.25
C THR A 189 13.84 -12.35 -3.25
N LEU A 190 13.05 -11.28 -3.17
CA LEU A 190 11.59 -11.35 -3.22
C LEU A 190 11.10 -11.91 -4.56
N GLN A 191 11.61 -11.41 -5.69
CA GLN A 191 11.21 -11.88 -7.02
C GLN A 191 11.49 -13.37 -7.22
N ARG A 192 12.69 -13.84 -6.85
CA ARG A 192 13.03 -15.26 -6.99
C ARG A 192 12.32 -16.15 -5.98
N SER A 193 12.10 -15.68 -4.75
CA SER A 193 11.30 -16.41 -3.75
C SER A 193 9.87 -16.67 -4.25
N ASN A 194 9.28 -15.77 -5.04
CA ASN A 194 7.98 -16.01 -5.67
C ASN A 194 8.00 -16.96 -6.86
N GLN A 195 9.17 -17.22 -7.45
CA GLN A 195 9.35 -18.21 -8.50
C GLN A 195 9.60 -19.61 -7.93
N CYS A 196 10.07 -19.70 -6.68
CA CYS A 196 10.22 -20.96 -5.98
C CYS A 196 8.90 -21.42 -5.34
N SER A 197 8.59 -22.71 -5.47
CA SER A 197 7.50 -23.31 -4.69
C SER A 197 7.81 -23.17 -3.18
N PRO A 198 6.82 -22.86 -2.32
CA PRO A 198 7.03 -22.76 -0.87
C PRO A 198 7.63 -24.02 -0.24
N VAL A 199 7.40 -25.19 -0.84
CA VAL A 199 7.92 -26.49 -0.36
C VAL A 199 9.26 -26.89 -1.00
N ASP A 200 9.74 -26.14 -2.01
CA ASP A 200 11.05 -26.39 -2.64
C ASP A 200 12.17 -25.76 -1.81
N GLN A 201 12.66 -26.53 -0.85
CA GLN A 201 13.71 -26.09 0.07
C GLN A 201 15.02 -25.73 -0.64
N VAL A 202 15.34 -26.41 -1.75
CA VAL A 202 16.61 -26.20 -2.48
C VAL A 202 16.57 -24.90 -3.25
N CYS A 203 15.46 -24.62 -3.94
CA CYS A 203 15.27 -23.36 -4.65
C CYS A 203 15.27 -22.17 -3.68
N ASN A 204 14.51 -22.27 -2.58
CA ASN A 204 14.43 -21.21 -1.58
C ASN A 204 15.80 -20.97 -0.91
N TYR A 205 16.52 -22.01 -0.52
CA TYR A 205 17.85 -21.87 0.09
C TYR A 205 18.85 -21.21 -0.86
N ARG A 206 18.92 -21.67 -2.12
CA ARG A 206 19.81 -21.07 -3.12
C ARG A 206 19.46 -19.61 -3.40
N CYS A 207 18.18 -19.27 -3.39
CA CYS A 207 17.71 -17.90 -3.55
C CYS A 207 18.18 -17.01 -2.39
N ILE A 208 17.94 -17.43 -1.15
CA ILE A 208 18.35 -16.70 0.04
C ILE A 208 19.87 -16.50 0.02
N ALA A 209 20.66 -17.58 -0.08
CA ALA A 209 22.12 -17.50 -0.06
C ALA A 209 22.72 -16.61 -1.18
N SER A 210 22.04 -16.47 -2.31
CA SER A 210 22.54 -15.68 -3.46
C SER A 210 22.27 -14.18 -3.35
N TYR A 211 21.22 -13.79 -2.63
CA TYR A 211 20.71 -12.41 -2.64
C TYR A 211 20.42 -11.84 -1.25
N GLU A 212 20.79 -12.57 -0.19
CA GLU A 212 20.65 -12.13 1.19
C GLU A 212 21.27 -10.75 1.42
N SER A 213 20.53 -9.93 2.14
CA SER A 213 20.93 -8.62 2.62
C SER A 213 20.30 -8.39 4.01
N PRO A 214 20.85 -7.44 4.80
CA PRO A 214 20.25 -7.06 6.08
C PRO A 214 18.77 -6.66 5.94
N ASN A 215 18.40 -6.04 4.82
CA ASN A 215 17.01 -5.67 4.54
C ASN A 215 16.14 -6.90 4.24
N SER A 216 16.67 -7.93 3.57
CA SER A 216 15.92 -9.17 3.30
C SER A 216 15.76 -10.04 4.55
N GLU A 217 16.75 -10.04 5.42
CA GLU A 217 16.65 -10.70 6.72
C GLU A 217 15.62 -9.99 7.60
N ALA A 218 15.72 -8.66 7.73
CA ALA A 218 14.76 -7.86 8.48
C ALA A 218 13.33 -8.03 7.95
N PHE A 219 13.14 -8.03 6.63
CA PHE A 219 11.87 -8.33 5.99
C PHE A 219 11.37 -9.74 6.36
N SER A 220 12.21 -10.77 6.19
CA SER A 220 11.86 -12.17 6.46
C SER A 220 11.48 -12.41 7.91
N VAL A 221 12.26 -11.90 8.87
CA VAL A 221 11.99 -11.99 10.31
C VAL A 221 10.69 -11.27 10.66
N CYS A 222 10.49 -10.09 10.09
CA CYS A 222 9.29 -9.32 10.37
C CYS A 222 8.06 -10.07 9.84
N VAL A 223 8.03 -10.38 8.54
CA VAL A 223 6.87 -10.96 7.83
C VAL A 223 6.55 -12.40 8.24
N LEU A 224 7.56 -13.25 8.41
CA LEU A 224 7.36 -14.69 8.66
C LEU A 224 7.30 -15.06 10.14
N GLN A 225 8.03 -14.35 11.01
CA GLN A 225 8.22 -14.80 12.40
C GLN A 225 7.51 -13.92 13.42
N LYS A 226 7.64 -12.58 13.34
CA LYS A 226 7.17 -11.70 14.43
C LYS A 226 5.68 -11.47 14.43
N ASN A 227 5.09 -11.29 13.25
CA ASN A 227 3.68 -10.92 13.16
C ASN A 227 2.90 -11.80 12.16
N ASN A 228 3.52 -12.86 11.62
CA ASN A 228 2.97 -13.77 10.60
C ASN A 228 2.07 -13.06 9.56
N GLY A 229 2.58 -11.99 8.96
CA GLY A 229 1.78 -11.10 8.12
C GLY A 229 1.18 -11.80 6.91
N LEU A 230 1.76 -12.92 6.47
CA LEU A 230 1.30 -13.71 5.33
C LEU A 230 0.32 -14.83 5.70
N GLU A 231 -0.07 -14.94 6.98
CA GLU A 231 -0.94 -15.99 7.51
C GLU A 231 -0.47 -17.39 7.10
N LEU A 232 0.85 -17.60 7.15
CA LEU A 232 1.43 -18.89 6.83
C LEU A 232 1.25 -19.79 8.04
N ASP A 233 0.42 -20.83 7.89
CA ASP A 233 0.32 -21.94 8.82
C ASP A 233 0.99 -23.16 8.18
N ALA A 234 1.95 -23.73 8.89
CA ALA A 234 2.61 -24.97 8.50
C ALA A 234 2.54 -25.91 9.69
N LYS A 235 1.69 -26.94 9.59
CA LYS A 235 1.67 -28.02 10.58
C LYS A 235 3.02 -28.72 10.54
N ILE A 236 3.76 -28.65 11.64
CA ILE A 236 5.01 -29.40 11.80
C ILE A 236 4.64 -30.88 11.67
N PRO A 237 5.20 -31.61 10.68
CA PRO A 237 4.95 -33.04 10.57
C PRO A 237 5.50 -33.72 11.83
N GLU A 238 4.62 -34.37 12.60
CA GLU A 238 5.05 -35.12 13.79
C GLU A 238 5.96 -36.30 13.44
N LYS A 239 5.84 -36.81 12.21
CA LYS A 239 6.64 -37.92 11.70
C LYS A 239 7.04 -37.66 10.25
N PRO A 240 8.28 -37.99 9.85
CA PRO A 240 8.66 -37.98 8.45
C PRO A 240 7.82 -39.02 7.71
N TYR A 241 7.07 -38.57 6.70
CA TYR A 241 6.41 -39.48 5.76
C TYR A 241 7.45 -39.94 4.74
N VAL A 242 8.01 -41.11 4.98
CA VAL A 242 8.92 -41.76 4.03
C VAL A 242 8.08 -42.75 3.23
N PRO A 243 7.71 -42.45 1.98
CA PRO A 243 7.01 -43.43 1.16
C PRO A 243 7.88 -44.69 1.05
N PRO A 244 7.28 -45.90 1.17
CA PRO A 244 8.04 -47.13 1.13
C PRO A 244 8.82 -47.21 -0.19
N MET A 245 10.09 -47.61 -0.07
CA MET A 245 11.00 -47.71 -1.20
C MET A 245 10.49 -48.80 -2.16
N ILE A 246 10.06 -48.39 -3.36
CA ILE A 246 9.43 -49.30 -4.34
C ILE A 246 10.46 -50.27 -4.95
N LYS A 247 11.74 -49.89 -4.94
CA LYS A 247 12.86 -50.73 -5.37
C LYS A 247 14.08 -50.47 -4.50
N PHE A 248 14.71 -51.53 -4.01
CA PHE A 248 16.02 -51.46 -3.37
C PHE A 248 17.04 -52.18 -4.25
N GLN A 249 18.13 -51.49 -4.63
CA GLN A 249 19.20 -52.08 -5.45
C GLN A 249 18.69 -52.75 -6.75
N GLY A 250 17.66 -52.17 -7.38
CA GLY A 250 17.09 -52.69 -8.63
C GLY A 250 16.20 -53.93 -8.47
N ARG A 251 15.92 -54.38 -7.24
CA ARG A 251 14.97 -55.46 -6.96
C ARG A 251 13.67 -54.89 -6.41
N THR A 252 12.56 -55.32 -6.98
CA THR A 252 11.19 -55.10 -6.49
C THR A 252 10.91 -56.01 -5.31
#